data_AF-A0A848NJA4-F1
#
_entry.id   AF-A0A848NJA4-F1
#
_cell.length_a   1.000
_cell.length_b   1.000
_cell.length_c   1.000
_cell.angle_alpha   90.00
_cell.angle_beta   90.00
_cell.angle_gamma   90.00
#
_symmetry.space_group_name_H-M   'P 1'
#
loop_
_entity.id
_entity.type
_entity.pdbx_description
1 polymer ?
#
loop_
_entity_poly.entity_id
_entity_poly.type
_entity_poly.pdbx_seq_one_letter_code
_entity_poly.pdbx_strand_id
1 'polypeptide(L)'
;MRIHVALLVLALTLPPALAGAQDPRDDPFAQGYAQYQAGNYAGALEHWRALAEAGHAKAQYGLGLMYAHGQGVKQDDALAVKWLRRAAEQAVAGAQFNLAVMYANGRGVPQDYALAAQWCGQAAAQGDAQAQAMLGQLYHRGQGVVRNDAQALQWWRKAADQGLAEARFLLGDYYFDDRAGARDDAQAEHWFALAAAQGHAEAQNNLGTLYADGRAAKGRDVGEAVQWFRRAADQGLAKAQNNLGAMYATASGVPRDDALAAQWWRKAADQGNASAQDRLGGAYLAGRGVPEDAAEAARWLRKAADQGYPPAQDALGLLYFQGRGVARDQAQALHWFRQAAEQGLASAQLHLGQQYDVGRGVPQDLALARQWYAKAADQGHASAQFNLAVMYANGDGTARDEAQAMRLMRQAAAKGHRAPRLSLAVLYPAGRAPPRNLPGALALVHAVPPPSAPPPATPDHLLAPRPPPAAPPPPPPPPPPGPAHPPPPPPPPPPPPTHPPPPPPPTPPPPTPPPRPTPHPPAPPAPPDPYRASPT
;
A
#
# COMPACT_ATOMS: atom_id res chain seq x y z
N MET A 1 -9.31 7.80 -3.20
CA MET A 1 -8.87 6.39 -3.07
C MET A 1 -9.98 5.49 -3.61
N ARG A 2 -9.89 5.04 -4.87
CA ARG A 2 -10.82 4.06 -5.43
C ARG A 2 -10.47 2.71 -4.82
N ILE A 3 -11.06 2.36 -3.68
CA ILE A 3 -11.03 0.98 -3.18
C ILE A 3 -11.66 0.17 -4.30
N HIS A 4 -10.81 -0.59 -5.00
CA HIS A 4 -11.23 -1.54 -6.01
C HIS A 4 -12.30 -2.39 -5.35
N VAL A 5 -13.53 -2.27 -5.84
CA VAL A 5 -14.48 -3.37 -5.73
C VAL A 5 -13.69 -4.53 -6.30
N ALA A 6 -13.25 -5.48 -5.47
CA ALA A 6 -12.86 -6.79 -5.95
C ALA A 6 -13.96 -7.16 -6.93
N LEU A 7 -13.60 -7.22 -8.23
CA LEU A 7 -14.53 -7.04 -9.34
C LEU A 7 -15.87 -7.69 -8.98
N LEU A 8 -16.97 -6.93 -9.08
CA LEU A 8 -18.27 -7.54 -9.22
C LEU A 8 -18.22 -8.27 -10.57
N VAL A 9 -17.66 -9.47 -10.55
CA VAL A 9 -17.55 -10.37 -11.70
C VAL A 9 -18.89 -11.08 -11.78
N LEU A 10 -19.39 -11.23 -13.01
CA LEU A 10 -20.52 -12.11 -13.26
C LEU A 10 -20.23 -13.49 -12.68
N ALA A 11 -21.20 -14.05 -11.96
CA ALA A 11 -21.16 -15.44 -11.57
C ALA A 11 -21.17 -16.30 -12.84
N LEU A 12 -20.18 -17.18 -12.98
CA LEU A 12 -20.06 -18.14 -14.10
C LEU A 12 -20.88 -19.41 -13.86
N THR A 13 -21.47 -19.56 -12.67
CA THR A 13 -22.15 -20.78 -12.26
C THR A 13 -23.59 -20.78 -12.75
N LEU A 14 -23.91 -21.80 -13.55
CA LEU A 14 -25.27 -22.15 -13.91
C LEU A 14 -25.89 -23.00 -12.79
N PRO A 15 -27.19 -22.84 -12.49
CA PRO A 15 -27.87 -23.77 -11.61
C PRO A 15 -27.87 -25.16 -12.25
N PRO A 16 -27.67 -26.23 -11.46
CA PRO A 16 -27.67 -27.59 -11.98
C PRO A 16 -29.02 -27.96 -12.63
N ALA A 17 -28.98 -28.91 -13.58
CA ALA A 17 -30.18 -29.60 -14.03
C ALA A 17 -30.85 -30.29 -12.82
N LEU A 18 -32.17 -30.22 -12.70
CA LEU A 18 -32.87 -30.87 -11.59
C LEU A 18 -32.76 -32.39 -11.74
N ALA A 19 -32.45 -33.10 -10.65
CA ALA A 19 -32.40 -34.57 -10.59
C ALA A 19 -33.79 -35.25 -10.62
N GLY A 20 -34.80 -34.62 -11.24
CA GLY A 20 -36.21 -35.03 -11.17
C GLY A 20 -36.84 -35.42 -12.50
N ALA A 21 -36.11 -35.40 -13.62
CA ALA A 21 -36.66 -35.79 -14.92
C ALA A 21 -36.55 -37.30 -15.14
N GLN A 22 -37.63 -37.89 -15.68
CA GLN A 22 -37.61 -39.16 -16.40
C GLN A 22 -36.48 -39.11 -17.43
N ASP A 23 -35.50 -40.00 -17.29
CA ASP A 23 -34.26 -40.10 -18.09
C ASP A 23 -33.58 -38.76 -18.48
N PRO A 24 -32.43 -38.39 -17.87
CA PRO A 24 -31.65 -37.20 -18.21
C PRO A 24 -31.27 -37.08 -19.70
N ARG A 25 -31.39 -38.17 -20.47
CA ARG A 25 -31.17 -38.20 -21.92
C ARG A 25 -32.26 -37.52 -22.74
N ASP A 26 -33.43 -37.22 -22.17
CA ASP A 26 -34.57 -36.62 -22.90
C ASP A 26 -34.85 -35.14 -22.54
N ASP A 27 -34.12 -34.54 -21.58
CA ASP A 27 -34.24 -33.11 -21.26
C ASP A 27 -33.29 -32.27 -22.14
N PRO A 28 -33.80 -31.46 -23.10
CA PRO A 28 -32.94 -30.66 -23.96
C PRO A 28 -32.12 -29.61 -23.19
N PHE A 29 -32.58 -29.18 -22.00
CA PHE A 29 -31.78 -28.29 -21.15
C PHE A 29 -30.58 -29.02 -20.55
N ALA A 30 -30.79 -30.23 -20.03
CA ALA A 30 -29.73 -31.07 -19.46
C ALA A 30 -28.69 -31.48 -20.52
N GLN A 31 -29.13 -31.79 -21.74
CA GLN A 31 -28.23 -32.04 -22.88
C GLN A 31 -27.36 -30.82 -23.18
N GLY A 32 -27.96 -29.62 -23.29
CA GLY A 32 -27.20 -28.38 -23.48
C GLY A 32 -26.24 -28.07 -22.32
N TYR A 33 -26.64 -28.37 -21.09
CA TYR A 33 -25.80 -28.21 -19.90
C TYR A 33 -24.59 -29.14 -19.90
N ALA A 34 -24.76 -30.40 -20.31
CA ALA A 34 -23.66 -31.34 -20.47
C ALA A 34 -22.66 -30.85 -21.54
N GLN A 35 -23.16 -30.33 -22.67
CA GLN A 35 -22.30 -29.73 -23.72
C GLN A 35 -21.54 -28.51 -23.19
N TYR A 36 -22.20 -27.65 -22.41
CA TYR A 36 -21.57 -26.49 -21.79
C TYR A 36 -20.43 -26.89 -20.85
N GLN A 37 -20.67 -27.89 -19.99
CA GLN A 37 -19.65 -28.44 -19.08
C GLN A 37 -18.48 -29.09 -19.83
N ALA A 38 -18.74 -29.69 -20.99
CA ALA A 38 -17.71 -30.23 -21.88
C ALA A 38 -16.94 -29.16 -22.67
N GLY A 39 -17.27 -27.87 -22.51
CA GLY A 39 -16.68 -26.77 -23.28
C GLY A 39 -17.20 -26.66 -24.72
N ASN A 40 -18.17 -27.49 -25.12
CA ASN A 40 -18.84 -27.39 -26.41
C ASN A 40 -19.97 -26.35 -26.36
N TYR A 41 -19.57 -25.08 -26.34
CA TYR A 41 -20.51 -23.96 -26.23
C TYR A 41 -21.42 -23.82 -27.46
N ALA A 42 -20.96 -24.22 -28.65
CA ALA A 42 -21.80 -24.21 -29.85
C ALA A 42 -22.96 -25.22 -29.72
N GLY A 43 -22.66 -26.45 -29.27
CA GLY A 43 -23.70 -27.45 -29.00
C GLY A 43 -24.66 -27.01 -27.87
N ALA A 44 -24.13 -26.41 -26.80
CA ALA A 44 -24.97 -25.85 -25.74
C ALA A 44 -25.92 -24.77 -26.26
N LEU A 45 -25.44 -23.88 -27.13
CA LEU A 45 -26.22 -22.82 -27.75
C LEU A 45 -27.39 -23.39 -28.56
N GLU A 46 -27.15 -24.43 -29.36
CA GLU A 46 -28.18 -25.07 -30.19
C GLU A 46 -29.32 -25.62 -29.34
N HIS A 47 -29.00 -26.33 -28.26
CA HIS A 47 -30.00 -26.87 -27.34
C HIS A 47 -30.77 -25.77 -26.57
N TRP A 48 -30.09 -24.72 -26.12
CA TRP A 48 -30.70 -23.70 -25.26
C TRP A 48 -31.43 -22.60 -26.02
N ARG A 49 -31.10 -22.33 -27.28
CA ARG A 49 -31.70 -21.20 -28.02
C ARG A 49 -33.21 -21.33 -28.16
N ALA A 50 -33.69 -22.49 -28.61
CA ALA A 50 -35.12 -22.75 -28.77
C ALA A 50 -35.84 -22.70 -27.41
N LEU A 51 -35.26 -23.31 -26.38
CA LEU A 51 -35.81 -23.31 -25.02
C LEU A 51 -35.92 -21.89 -24.44
N ALA A 52 -34.88 -21.08 -24.62
CA ALA A 52 -34.85 -19.71 -24.10
C ALA A 52 -35.89 -18.81 -24.77
N GLU A 53 -36.07 -18.94 -26.10
CA GLU A 53 -37.13 -18.24 -26.81
C GLU A 53 -38.53 -18.76 -26.41
N ALA A 54 -38.65 -20.04 -26.07
CA ALA A 54 -39.88 -20.61 -25.51
C ALA A 54 -40.14 -20.23 -24.04
N GLY A 55 -39.28 -19.40 -23.42
CA GLY A 55 -39.49 -18.88 -22.06
C GLY A 55 -38.73 -19.63 -20.96
N HIS A 56 -37.97 -20.69 -21.27
CA HIS A 56 -37.32 -21.51 -20.24
C HIS A 56 -36.26 -20.72 -19.45
N ALA A 57 -36.55 -20.41 -18.18
CA ALA A 57 -35.77 -19.48 -17.36
C ALA A 57 -34.28 -19.83 -17.23
N LYS A 58 -33.94 -21.11 -17.03
CA LYS A 58 -32.52 -21.53 -16.93
C LYS A 58 -31.78 -21.44 -18.26
N ALA A 59 -32.47 -21.67 -19.38
CA ALA A 59 -31.89 -21.55 -20.72
C ALA A 59 -31.63 -20.07 -21.05
N GLN A 60 -32.56 -19.19 -20.68
CA GLN A 60 -32.35 -17.73 -20.78
C GLN A 60 -31.17 -17.27 -19.93
N TYR A 61 -31.06 -17.76 -18.69
CA TYR A 61 -29.90 -17.45 -17.84
C TYR A 61 -28.58 -17.93 -18.49
N GLY A 62 -28.54 -19.16 -19.01
CA GLY A 62 -27.38 -19.69 -19.75
C GLY A 62 -27.00 -18.89 -20.98
N LEU A 63 -27.97 -18.51 -21.82
CA LEU A 63 -27.69 -17.61 -22.94
C LEU A 63 -27.13 -16.27 -22.46
N GLY A 64 -27.69 -15.71 -21.38
CA GLY A 64 -27.20 -14.47 -20.78
C GLY A 64 -25.72 -14.53 -20.42
N LEU A 65 -25.29 -15.63 -19.79
CA LEU A 65 -23.88 -15.88 -19.46
C LEU A 65 -23.02 -16.07 -20.72
N MET A 66 -23.49 -16.87 -21.68
CA MET A 66 -22.73 -17.14 -22.90
C MET A 66 -22.46 -15.87 -23.70
N TYR A 67 -23.44 -14.99 -23.86
CA TYR A 67 -23.25 -13.69 -24.50
C TYR A 67 -22.35 -12.77 -23.67
N ALA A 68 -22.46 -12.79 -22.34
CA ALA A 68 -21.60 -11.98 -21.48
C ALA A 68 -20.13 -12.43 -21.51
N HIS A 69 -19.85 -13.71 -21.74
CA HIS A 69 -18.47 -14.22 -21.76
C HIS A 69 -17.95 -14.52 -23.16
N GLY A 70 -18.77 -14.35 -24.20
CA GLY A 70 -18.41 -14.73 -25.57
C GLY A 70 -18.16 -16.24 -25.74
N GLN A 71 -18.86 -17.07 -24.96
CA GLN A 71 -18.71 -18.53 -24.99
C GLN A 71 -19.59 -19.11 -26.11
N GLY A 72 -18.96 -19.55 -27.21
CA GLY A 72 -19.67 -20.09 -28.38
C GLY A 72 -20.39 -19.04 -29.23
N VAL A 73 -20.35 -17.77 -28.84
CA VAL A 73 -20.91 -16.62 -29.54
C VAL A 73 -19.95 -15.44 -29.44
N LYS A 74 -20.08 -14.44 -30.32
CA LYS A 74 -19.39 -13.17 -30.12
C LYS A 74 -19.93 -12.52 -28.83
N GLN A 75 -19.03 -12.03 -27.97
CA GLN A 75 -19.44 -11.32 -26.76
C GLN A 75 -20.36 -10.14 -27.12
N ASP A 76 -21.51 -10.08 -26.45
CA ASP A 76 -22.53 -9.05 -26.64
C ASP A 76 -23.24 -8.78 -25.31
N ASP A 77 -22.85 -7.69 -24.66
CA ASP A 77 -23.35 -7.34 -23.34
C ASP A 77 -24.82 -6.89 -23.37
N ALA A 78 -25.30 -6.35 -24.49
CA ALA A 78 -26.69 -5.92 -24.65
C ALA A 78 -27.61 -7.14 -24.77
N LEU A 79 -27.20 -8.15 -25.56
CA LEU A 79 -27.90 -9.43 -25.62
C LEU A 79 -27.82 -10.20 -24.31
N ALA A 80 -26.68 -10.15 -23.62
CA ALA A 80 -26.56 -10.71 -22.28
C ALA A 80 -27.58 -10.10 -21.32
N VAL A 81 -27.68 -8.77 -21.25
CA VAL A 81 -28.68 -8.08 -20.42
C VAL A 81 -30.10 -8.47 -20.82
N LYS A 82 -30.42 -8.55 -22.12
CA LYS A 82 -31.74 -8.98 -22.59
C LYS A 82 -32.12 -10.34 -22.03
N TRP A 83 -31.23 -11.32 -22.13
CA TRP A 83 -31.49 -12.69 -21.68
C TRP A 83 -31.49 -12.82 -20.15
N LEU A 84 -30.54 -12.17 -19.47
CA LEU A 84 -30.50 -12.12 -18.01
C LEU A 84 -31.75 -11.48 -17.44
N ARG A 85 -32.28 -10.41 -18.06
CA ARG A 85 -33.54 -9.78 -17.63
C ARG A 85 -34.72 -10.73 -17.71
N ARG A 86 -34.90 -11.43 -18.84
CA ARG A 86 -36.00 -12.40 -18.99
C ARG A 86 -35.92 -13.51 -17.93
N ALA A 87 -34.73 -13.98 -17.59
CA ALA A 87 -34.54 -14.96 -16.53
C ALA A 87 -34.73 -14.38 -15.12
N ALA A 88 -34.29 -13.14 -14.89
CA ALA A 88 -34.40 -12.43 -13.62
C ALA A 88 -35.86 -12.10 -13.27
N GLU A 89 -36.67 -11.74 -14.27
CA GLU A 89 -38.12 -11.55 -14.16
C GLU A 89 -38.85 -12.84 -13.78
N GLN A 90 -38.27 -14.00 -14.09
CA GLN A 90 -38.73 -15.32 -13.65
C GLN A 90 -38.10 -15.77 -12.32
N ALA A 91 -37.60 -14.81 -11.53
CA ALA A 91 -37.01 -15.02 -10.20
C ALA A 91 -35.76 -15.91 -10.17
N VAL A 92 -35.02 -16.08 -11.27
CA VAL A 92 -33.74 -16.80 -11.24
C VAL A 92 -32.69 -15.96 -10.49
N ALA A 93 -32.35 -16.34 -9.25
CA ALA A 93 -31.45 -15.59 -8.37
C ALA A 93 -30.10 -15.23 -9.03
N GLY A 94 -29.44 -16.19 -9.70
CA GLY A 94 -28.19 -15.94 -10.41
C GLY A 94 -28.34 -14.92 -11.55
N ALA A 95 -29.49 -14.91 -12.24
CA ALA A 95 -29.78 -13.94 -13.28
C ALA A 95 -30.03 -12.55 -12.70
N GLN A 96 -30.74 -12.45 -11.59
CA GLN A 96 -30.97 -11.21 -10.85
C GLN A 96 -29.63 -10.62 -10.34
N PHE A 97 -28.76 -11.44 -9.74
CA PHE A 97 -27.43 -11.01 -9.31
C PHE A 97 -26.60 -10.52 -10.50
N ASN A 98 -26.51 -11.30 -11.57
CA ASN A 98 -25.70 -10.93 -12.73
C ASN A 98 -26.24 -9.69 -13.46
N LEU A 99 -27.57 -9.52 -13.51
CA LEU A 99 -28.18 -8.30 -14.02
C LEU A 99 -27.85 -7.10 -13.13
N ALA A 100 -27.85 -7.27 -11.80
CA ALA A 100 -27.42 -6.22 -10.88
C ALA A 100 -25.96 -5.81 -11.11
N VAL A 101 -25.07 -6.78 -11.34
CA VAL A 101 -23.67 -6.54 -11.70
C VAL A 101 -23.54 -5.75 -13.00
N MET A 102 -24.31 -6.12 -14.04
CA MET A 102 -24.32 -5.39 -15.32
C MET A 102 -24.73 -3.93 -15.15
N TYR A 103 -25.79 -3.66 -14.37
CA TYR A 103 -26.23 -2.30 -14.04
C TYR A 103 -25.22 -1.52 -13.20
N ALA A 104 -24.62 -2.13 -12.18
CA ALA A 104 -23.64 -1.47 -11.33
C ALA A 104 -22.37 -1.06 -12.10
N ASN A 105 -22.02 -1.81 -13.15
CA ASN A 105 -20.85 -1.56 -13.98
C ASN A 105 -21.14 -0.77 -15.27
N GLY A 106 -22.43 -0.55 -15.61
CA GLY A 106 -22.81 0.07 -16.88
C GLY A 106 -22.44 -0.78 -18.11
N ARG A 107 -22.54 -2.11 -17.99
CA ARG A 107 -22.12 -3.07 -19.01
C ARG A 107 -23.34 -3.55 -19.82
N GLY A 108 -23.39 -3.19 -21.10
CA GLY A 108 -24.56 -3.47 -21.97
C GLY A 108 -25.78 -2.59 -21.70
N VAL A 109 -25.75 -1.76 -20.65
CA VAL A 109 -26.78 -0.79 -20.23
C VAL A 109 -26.11 0.42 -19.59
N PRO A 110 -26.78 1.59 -19.52
CA PRO A 110 -26.32 2.70 -18.68
C PRO A 110 -26.15 2.27 -17.22
N GLN A 111 -25.13 2.81 -16.55
CA GLN A 111 -24.89 2.52 -15.14
C GLN A 111 -26.07 3.02 -14.29
N ASP A 112 -26.59 2.14 -13.44
CA ASP A 112 -27.70 2.46 -12.54
C ASP A 112 -27.59 1.66 -11.24
N TYR A 113 -27.15 2.33 -10.17
CA TYR A 113 -27.01 1.69 -8.87
C TYR A 113 -28.36 1.40 -8.18
N ALA A 114 -29.42 2.15 -8.49
CA ALA A 114 -30.72 1.92 -7.89
C ALA A 114 -31.34 0.64 -8.44
N LEU A 115 -31.30 0.46 -9.77
CA LEU A 115 -31.71 -0.81 -10.40
C LEU A 115 -30.80 -1.96 -9.98
N ALA A 116 -29.49 -1.73 -9.85
CA ALA A 116 -28.58 -2.75 -9.32
C ALA A 116 -29.00 -3.18 -7.91
N ALA A 117 -29.27 -2.23 -7.01
CA ALA A 117 -29.71 -2.54 -5.64
C ALA A 117 -31.04 -3.30 -5.60
N GLN A 118 -31.98 -2.97 -6.49
CA GLN A 118 -33.26 -3.68 -6.59
C GLN A 118 -33.10 -5.15 -7.00
N TRP A 119 -32.42 -5.41 -8.12
CA TRP A 119 -32.17 -6.78 -8.58
C TRP A 119 -31.30 -7.58 -7.61
N CYS A 120 -30.28 -6.93 -7.04
CA CYS A 120 -29.43 -7.51 -6.02
C CYS A 120 -30.23 -7.86 -4.75
N GLY A 121 -31.15 -6.98 -4.33
CA GLY A 121 -32.07 -7.20 -3.22
C GLY A 121 -32.95 -8.43 -3.41
N GLN A 122 -33.48 -8.63 -4.61
CA GLN A 122 -34.27 -9.83 -4.93
C GLN A 122 -33.43 -11.10 -4.84
N ALA A 123 -32.23 -11.11 -5.43
CA ALA A 123 -31.33 -12.27 -5.35
C ALA A 123 -30.88 -12.55 -3.91
N ALA A 124 -30.55 -11.51 -3.15
CA ALA A 124 -30.12 -11.61 -1.76
C ALA A 124 -31.22 -12.17 -0.84
N ALA A 125 -32.48 -11.78 -1.09
CA ALA A 125 -33.66 -12.31 -0.39
C ALA A 125 -33.89 -13.80 -0.68
N GLN A 126 -33.45 -14.29 -1.85
CA GLN A 126 -33.46 -15.71 -2.20
C GLN A 126 -32.27 -16.50 -1.60
N GLY A 127 -31.39 -15.84 -0.85
CA GLY A 127 -30.25 -16.49 -0.20
C GLY A 127 -28.94 -16.44 -0.99
N ASP A 128 -28.90 -15.81 -2.16
CA ASP A 128 -27.67 -15.74 -2.95
C ASP A 128 -26.57 -14.99 -2.20
N ALA A 129 -25.48 -15.69 -1.82
CA ALA A 129 -24.43 -15.14 -0.98
C ALA A 129 -23.67 -13.98 -1.66
N GLN A 130 -23.47 -14.03 -2.98
CA GLN A 130 -22.78 -12.97 -3.72
C GLN A 130 -23.64 -11.71 -3.79
N ALA A 131 -24.95 -11.87 -4.01
CA ALA A 131 -25.91 -10.78 -3.95
C ALA A 131 -26.02 -10.19 -2.55
N GLN A 132 -26.06 -11.01 -1.50
CA GLN A 132 -26.03 -10.51 -0.12
C GLN A 132 -24.77 -9.66 0.14
N ALA A 133 -23.60 -10.13 -0.32
CA ALA A 133 -22.36 -9.37 -0.14
C ALA A 133 -22.35 -8.05 -0.92
N MET A 134 -22.81 -8.07 -2.18
CA MET A 134 -22.93 -6.88 -3.03
C MET A 134 -23.94 -5.88 -2.45
N LEU A 135 -25.10 -6.34 -2.01
CA LEU A 135 -26.10 -5.48 -1.38
C LEU A 135 -25.57 -4.81 -0.12
N GLY A 136 -24.78 -5.53 0.68
CA GLY A 136 -24.08 -4.96 1.82
C GLY A 136 -23.14 -3.82 1.42
N GLN A 137 -22.37 -3.98 0.34
CA GLN A 137 -21.52 -2.91 -0.19
C GLN A 137 -22.31 -1.69 -0.69
N LEU A 138 -23.45 -1.91 -1.37
CA LEU A 138 -24.31 -0.81 -1.84
C LEU A 138 -24.85 0.01 -0.66
N TYR A 139 -25.29 -0.65 0.43
CA TYR A 139 -25.70 0.03 1.65
C TYR A 139 -24.56 0.75 2.36
N HIS A 140 -23.37 0.14 2.46
CA HIS A 140 -22.22 0.77 3.11
C HIS A 140 -21.78 2.07 2.39
N ARG A 141 -21.85 2.06 1.06
CA ARG A 141 -21.44 3.20 0.23
C ARG A 141 -22.57 4.19 -0.09
N GLY A 142 -23.82 3.84 0.19
CA GLY A 142 -24.98 4.63 -0.22
C GLY A 142 -25.15 4.72 -1.74
N GLN A 143 -24.79 3.66 -2.47
CA GLN A 143 -24.89 3.62 -3.93
C GLN A 143 -26.24 3.04 -4.34
N GLY A 144 -27.13 3.88 -4.90
CA GLY A 144 -28.48 3.46 -5.30
C GLY A 144 -29.45 3.23 -4.14
N VAL A 145 -28.98 3.35 -2.90
CA VAL A 145 -29.74 3.25 -1.66
C VAL A 145 -29.22 4.30 -0.66
N VAL A 146 -30.04 4.64 0.34
CA VAL A 146 -29.56 5.47 1.46
C VAL A 146 -28.49 4.70 2.23
N ARG A 147 -27.37 5.36 2.52
CA ARG A 147 -26.26 4.74 3.27
C ARG A 147 -26.75 4.20 4.61
N ASN A 148 -26.45 2.93 4.89
CA ASN A 148 -26.86 2.26 6.12
C ASN A 148 -25.90 1.13 6.49
N ASP A 149 -24.95 1.42 7.38
CA ASP A 149 -23.93 0.46 7.79
C ASP A 149 -24.51 -0.73 8.60
N ALA A 150 -25.62 -0.53 9.31
CA ALA A 150 -26.29 -1.62 10.01
C ALA A 150 -26.90 -2.65 9.04
N GLN A 151 -27.52 -2.19 7.95
CA GLN A 151 -27.99 -3.06 6.87
C GLN A 151 -26.81 -3.73 6.16
N ALA A 152 -25.72 -3.00 5.93
CA ALA A 152 -24.51 -3.56 5.32
C ALA A 152 -23.97 -4.76 6.12
N LEU A 153 -23.80 -4.58 7.43
CA LEU A 153 -23.33 -5.62 8.34
C LEU A 153 -24.28 -6.83 8.37
N GLN A 154 -25.60 -6.61 8.39
CA GLN A 154 -26.57 -7.71 8.36
C GLN A 154 -26.45 -8.56 7.09
N TRP A 155 -26.31 -7.92 5.92
CA TRP A 155 -26.19 -8.63 4.65
C TRP A 155 -24.83 -9.33 4.51
N TRP A 156 -23.74 -8.67 4.89
CA TRP A 156 -22.43 -9.31 4.92
C TRP A 156 -22.39 -10.48 5.89
N ARG A 157 -23.03 -10.39 7.06
CA ARG A 157 -23.10 -11.50 8.02
C ARG A 157 -23.80 -12.71 7.40
N LYS A 158 -24.95 -12.52 6.74
CA LYS A 158 -25.64 -13.61 6.04
C LYS A 158 -24.75 -14.28 4.98
N ALA A 159 -24.03 -13.49 4.17
CA ALA A 159 -23.11 -14.03 3.17
C ALA A 159 -21.90 -14.74 3.80
N ALA A 160 -21.37 -14.21 4.90
CA ALA A 160 -20.22 -14.76 5.62
C ALA A 160 -20.55 -16.06 6.35
N ASP A 161 -21.75 -16.17 6.92
CA ASP A 161 -22.27 -17.39 7.54
C ASP A 161 -22.46 -18.50 6.49
N GLN A 162 -22.71 -18.16 5.23
CA GLN A 162 -22.70 -19.09 4.08
C GLN A 162 -21.31 -19.49 3.59
N GLY A 163 -20.23 -18.96 4.19
CA GLY A 163 -18.87 -19.30 3.81
C GLY A 163 -18.16 -18.28 2.93
N LEU A 164 -18.84 -17.25 2.40
CA LEU A 164 -18.23 -16.38 1.39
C LEU A 164 -17.02 -15.62 1.95
N ALA A 165 -15.82 -15.92 1.43
CA ALA A 165 -14.56 -15.32 1.87
C ALA A 165 -14.55 -13.80 1.70
N GLU A 166 -15.12 -13.29 0.61
CA GLU A 166 -15.27 -11.85 0.34
C GLU A 166 -16.10 -11.16 1.44
N ALA A 167 -17.25 -11.74 1.82
CA ALA A 167 -18.09 -11.16 2.89
C ALA A 167 -17.40 -11.17 4.25
N ARG A 168 -16.65 -12.24 4.55
CA ARG A 168 -15.81 -12.31 5.76
C ARG A 168 -14.74 -11.22 5.74
N PHE A 169 -14.07 -11.02 4.60
CA PHE A 169 -13.12 -9.93 4.44
C PHE A 169 -13.75 -8.55 4.66
N LEU A 170 -14.92 -8.28 4.05
CA LEU A 170 -15.63 -7.00 4.18
C LEU A 170 -16.04 -6.71 5.63
N LEU A 171 -16.49 -7.73 6.39
CA LEU A 171 -16.74 -7.60 7.82
C LEU A 171 -15.45 -7.27 8.58
N GLY A 172 -14.36 -7.99 8.30
CA GLY A 172 -13.07 -7.72 8.91
C GLY A 172 -12.57 -6.30 8.64
N ASP A 173 -12.69 -5.83 7.39
CA ASP A 173 -12.29 -4.49 6.96
C ASP A 173 -13.10 -3.39 7.66
N TYR A 174 -14.41 -3.60 7.81
CA TYR A 174 -15.28 -2.68 8.53
C TYR A 174 -14.84 -2.49 9.99
N TYR A 175 -14.48 -3.57 10.69
CA TYR A 175 -14.03 -3.52 12.09
C TYR A 175 -12.55 -3.12 12.25
N PHE A 176 -11.75 -3.22 11.19
CA PHE A 176 -10.32 -2.89 11.22
C PHE A 176 -10.07 -1.37 11.20
N ASP A 177 -10.91 -0.63 10.47
CA ASP A 177 -10.77 0.81 10.24
C ASP A 177 -11.50 1.65 11.32
N ASP A 178 -10.83 2.69 11.85
CA ASP A 178 -11.41 3.59 12.87
C ASP A 178 -12.36 4.66 12.30
N ARG A 179 -12.64 4.61 10.99
CA ARG A 179 -13.36 5.70 10.27
C ARG A 179 -14.79 5.92 10.74
N ALA A 180 -15.42 4.90 11.32
CA ALA A 180 -16.79 4.96 11.82
C ALA A 180 -16.87 4.93 13.35
N GLY A 181 -15.73 5.01 14.06
CA GLY A 181 -15.68 4.70 15.50
C GLY A 181 -16.09 3.26 15.83
N ALA A 182 -16.14 2.39 14.81
CA ALA A 182 -16.57 1.00 14.89
C ALA A 182 -15.39 0.02 15.00
N ARG A 183 -14.19 0.53 15.28
CA ARG A 183 -12.99 -0.28 15.38
C ARG A 183 -13.16 -1.33 16.47
N ASP A 184 -12.99 -2.58 16.08
CA ASP A 184 -12.98 -3.74 16.96
C ASP A 184 -11.95 -4.73 16.44
N ASP A 185 -10.74 -4.68 17.01
CA ASP A 185 -9.62 -5.49 16.55
C ASP A 185 -9.88 -7.00 16.72
N ALA A 186 -10.73 -7.40 17.69
CA ALA A 186 -11.08 -8.79 17.91
C ALA A 186 -12.06 -9.32 16.84
N GLN A 187 -13.06 -8.52 16.47
CA GLN A 187 -13.93 -8.85 15.33
C GLN A 187 -13.14 -8.84 14.01
N ALA A 188 -12.26 -7.86 13.81
CA ALA A 188 -11.41 -7.79 12.63
C ALA A 188 -10.52 -9.05 12.51
N GLU A 189 -9.84 -9.45 13.60
CA GLU A 189 -9.04 -10.67 13.63
C GLU A 189 -9.88 -11.91 13.32
N HIS A 190 -11.04 -12.07 13.96
CA HIS A 190 -11.93 -13.21 13.74
C HIS A 190 -12.32 -13.36 12.26
N TRP A 191 -12.80 -12.27 11.66
CA TRP A 191 -13.28 -12.29 10.28
C TRP A 191 -12.17 -12.42 9.26
N PHE A 192 -11.05 -11.73 9.46
CA PHE A 192 -9.88 -11.91 8.61
C PHE A 192 -9.32 -13.32 8.71
N ALA A 193 -9.27 -13.95 9.89
CA ALA A 193 -8.82 -15.33 10.03
C ALA A 193 -9.68 -16.30 9.20
N LEU A 194 -11.01 -16.16 9.23
CA LEU A 194 -11.93 -16.99 8.43
C LEU A 194 -11.79 -16.75 6.91
N ALA A 195 -11.55 -15.51 6.48
CA ALA A 195 -11.29 -15.21 5.07
C ALA A 195 -9.90 -15.69 4.63
N ALA A 196 -8.88 -15.48 5.47
CA ALA A 196 -7.49 -15.84 5.22
C ALA A 196 -7.28 -17.36 5.14
N ALA A 197 -7.98 -18.13 5.97
CA ALA A 197 -8.01 -19.59 5.92
C ALA A 197 -8.55 -20.13 4.59
N GLN A 198 -9.36 -19.35 3.87
CA GLN A 198 -9.86 -19.68 2.53
C GLN A 198 -8.99 -19.13 1.40
N GLY A 199 -7.80 -18.60 1.73
CA GLY A 199 -6.88 -18.06 0.74
C GLY A 199 -7.08 -16.58 0.40
N HIS A 200 -8.02 -15.86 1.01
CA HIS A 200 -8.27 -14.46 0.64
C HIS A 200 -7.05 -13.55 0.90
N ALA A 201 -6.36 -13.11 -0.16
CA ALA A 201 -5.05 -12.46 -0.05
C ALA A 201 -5.09 -11.13 0.74
N GLU A 202 -6.11 -10.29 0.56
CA GLU A 202 -6.21 -9.04 1.34
C GLU A 202 -6.48 -9.30 2.82
N ALA A 203 -7.24 -10.36 3.14
CA ALA A 203 -7.49 -10.74 4.53
C ALA A 203 -6.23 -11.26 5.20
N GLN A 204 -5.43 -12.07 4.49
CA GLN A 204 -4.11 -12.51 4.94
C GLN A 204 -3.19 -11.31 5.22
N ASN A 205 -3.13 -10.32 4.32
CA ASN A 205 -2.35 -9.11 4.56
C ASN A 205 -2.83 -8.31 5.79
N ASN A 206 -4.14 -8.11 5.94
CA ASN A 206 -4.68 -7.32 7.05
C ASN A 206 -4.53 -8.06 8.39
N LEU A 207 -4.67 -9.39 8.40
CA LEU A 207 -4.37 -10.22 9.55
C LEU A 207 -2.90 -10.15 9.95
N GLY A 208 -1.98 -10.21 8.98
CA GLY A 208 -0.55 -10.00 9.23
C GLY A 208 -0.25 -8.62 9.82
N THR A 209 -1.01 -7.60 9.42
CA THR A 209 -0.89 -6.24 9.97
C THR A 209 -1.35 -6.18 11.44
N LEU A 210 -2.47 -6.83 11.79
CA LEU A 210 -2.92 -6.92 13.18
C LEU A 210 -1.85 -7.55 14.10
N TYR A 211 -1.21 -8.63 13.65
CA TYR A 211 -0.13 -9.27 14.40
C TYR A 211 1.14 -8.41 14.49
N ALA A 212 1.55 -7.76 13.39
CA ALA A 212 2.75 -6.91 13.36
C ALA A 212 2.64 -5.69 14.30
N ASP A 213 1.45 -5.08 14.35
CA ASP A 213 1.14 -3.90 15.14
C ASP A 213 0.83 -4.23 16.61
N GLY A 214 0.68 -5.51 16.96
CA GLY A 214 0.29 -5.93 18.30
C GLY A 214 -1.17 -5.68 18.66
N ARG A 215 -2.02 -5.58 17.65
CA ARG A 215 -3.47 -5.37 17.76
C ARG A 215 -4.26 -6.68 17.84
N ALA A 216 -3.65 -7.80 17.47
CA ALA A 216 -4.26 -9.12 17.64
C ALA A 216 -4.50 -9.42 19.14
N ALA A 217 -5.47 -10.30 19.43
CA ALA A 217 -5.88 -10.64 20.79
C ALA A 217 -4.73 -11.20 21.65
N LYS A 218 -3.78 -11.90 21.04
CA LYS A 218 -2.56 -12.42 21.70
C LYS A 218 -1.43 -11.39 21.81
N GLY A 219 -1.66 -10.16 21.36
CA GLY A 219 -0.64 -9.13 21.24
C GLY A 219 0.23 -9.31 20.01
N ARG A 220 1.44 -8.73 20.07
CA ARG A 220 2.35 -8.66 18.93
C ARG A 220 3.01 -10.01 18.65
N ASP A 221 2.84 -10.51 17.43
CA ASP A 221 3.51 -11.70 16.93
C ASP A 221 4.07 -11.45 15.53
N VAL A 222 5.35 -11.12 15.47
CA VAL A 222 6.00 -10.80 14.20
C VAL A 222 6.20 -12.07 13.34
N GLY A 223 6.28 -13.26 13.94
CA GLY A 223 6.41 -14.52 13.21
C GLY A 223 5.15 -14.87 12.44
N GLU A 224 3.98 -14.76 13.09
CA GLU A 224 2.68 -14.90 12.43
C GLU A 224 2.49 -13.84 11.33
N ALA A 225 2.86 -12.59 11.60
CA ALA A 225 2.78 -11.53 10.60
C ALA A 225 3.56 -11.88 9.31
N VAL A 226 4.80 -12.38 9.43
CA VAL A 226 5.61 -12.82 8.29
C VAL A 226 4.90 -13.92 7.49
N GLN A 227 4.34 -14.92 8.19
CA GLN A 227 3.67 -16.05 7.52
C GLN A 227 2.45 -15.57 6.72
N TRP A 228 1.64 -14.71 7.29
CA TRP A 228 0.46 -14.17 6.62
C TRP A 228 0.82 -13.24 5.47
N PHE A 229 1.78 -12.34 5.64
CA PHE A 229 2.28 -11.51 4.54
C PHE A 229 2.87 -12.36 3.42
N ARG A 230 3.59 -13.45 3.74
CA ARG A 230 4.12 -14.36 2.72
C ARG A 230 3.02 -15.01 1.89
N ARG A 231 2.01 -15.59 2.54
CA ARG A 231 0.86 -16.21 1.83
C ARG A 231 0.18 -15.22 0.89
N ALA A 232 -0.01 -13.98 1.32
CA ALA A 232 -0.60 -12.94 0.47
C ALA A 232 0.35 -12.47 -0.65
N ALA A 233 1.65 -12.36 -0.36
CA ALA A 233 2.67 -11.94 -1.31
C ALA A 233 2.90 -12.97 -2.44
N ASP A 234 2.85 -14.26 -2.09
CA ASP A 234 2.95 -15.38 -3.02
C ASP A 234 1.75 -15.44 -3.98
N GLN A 235 0.58 -14.95 -3.55
CA GLN A 235 -0.59 -14.73 -4.41
C GLN A 235 -0.51 -13.47 -5.27
N GLY A 236 0.60 -12.72 -5.18
CA GLY A 236 0.82 -11.52 -5.99
C GLY A 236 0.39 -10.21 -5.34
N LEU A 237 -0.16 -10.19 -4.11
CA LEU A 237 -0.67 -8.96 -3.52
C LEU A 237 0.46 -7.95 -3.24
N ALA A 238 0.48 -6.85 -3.99
CA ALA A 238 1.53 -5.83 -3.92
C ALA A 238 1.72 -5.23 -2.51
N LYS A 239 0.64 -5.03 -1.74
CA LYS A 239 0.71 -4.54 -0.34
C LYS A 239 1.51 -5.51 0.54
N ALA A 240 1.23 -6.81 0.43
CA ALA A 240 1.91 -7.84 1.20
C ALA A 240 3.36 -8.03 0.76
N GLN A 241 3.64 -7.98 -0.54
CA GLN A 241 5.00 -8.00 -1.07
C GLN A 241 5.82 -6.80 -0.52
N ASN A 242 5.23 -5.60 -0.49
CA ASN A 242 5.87 -4.44 0.12
C ASN A 242 6.19 -4.63 1.61
N ASN A 243 5.21 -5.15 2.36
CA ASN A 243 5.37 -5.41 3.80
C ASN A 243 6.44 -6.46 4.07
N LEU A 244 6.42 -7.56 3.32
CA LEU A 244 7.41 -8.63 3.45
C LEU A 244 8.82 -8.14 3.10
N GLY A 245 8.95 -7.31 2.06
CA GLY A 245 10.23 -6.66 1.74
C GLY A 245 10.74 -5.77 2.88
N ALA A 246 9.84 -5.02 3.53
CA ALA A 246 10.20 -4.21 4.70
C ALA A 246 10.66 -5.08 5.88
N MET A 247 9.97 -6.18 6.17
CA MET A 247 10.36 -7.10 7.25
C MET A 247 11.75 -7.69 7.04
N TYR A 248 12.09 -8.07 5.81
CA TYR A 248 13.43 -8.53 5.45
C TYR A 248 14.49 -7.44 5.60
N ALA A 249 14.23 -6.20 5.18
CA ALA A 249 15.19 -5.11 5.29
C ALA A 249 15.46 -4.69 6.75
N THR A 250 14.48 -4.84 7.64
CA THR A 250 14.58 -4.41 9.04
C THR A 250 14.82 -5.56 10.03
N ALA A 251 15.04 -6.78 9.55
CA ALA A 251 15.16 -7.99 10.38
C ALA A 251 13.95 -8.22 11.32
N SER A 252 12.73 -7.92 10.85
CA SER A 252 11.52 -8.04 11.66
C SER A 252 10.92 -9.44 11.48
N GLY A 253 11.14 -10.32 12.46
CA GLY A 253 10.63 -11.71 12.43
C GLY A 253 11.32 -12.65 11.43
N VAL A 254 12.20 -12.13 10.58
CA VAL A 254 13.06 -12.87 9.66
C VAL A 254 14.49 -12.34 9.74
N PRO A 255 15.52 -13.16 9.46
CA PRO A 255 16.88 -12.67 9.28
C PRO A 255 16.94 -11.57 8.22
N ARG A 256 17.81 -10.59 8.44
CA ARG A 256 17.98 -9.50 7.47
C ARG A 256 18.46 -10.05 6.14
N ASP A 257 17.76 -9.70 5.07
CA ASP A 257 18.15 -10.04 3.70
C ASP A 257 17.75 -8.88 2.77
N ASP A 258 18.70 -7.99 2.51
CA ASP A 258 18.44 -6.80 1.70
C ASP A 258 18.18 -7.19 0.22
N ALA A 259 18.75 -8.30 -0.28
CA ALA A 259 18.54 -8.76 -1.65
C ALA A 259 17.11 -9.28 -1.84
N LEU A 260 16.63 -10.10 -0.91
CA LEU A 260 15.25 -10.58 -0.92
C LEU A 260 14.26 -9.45 -0.67
N ALA A 261 14.60 -8.47 0.18
CA ALA A 261 13.80 -7.26 0.35
C ALA A 261 13.63 -6.50 -0.98
N ALA A 262 14.72 -6.25 -1.70
CA ALA A 262 14.69 -5.58 -2.99
C ALA A 262 13.89 -6.36 -4.05
N GLN A 263 13.98 -7.69 -4.06
CA GLN A 263 13.18 -8.54 -4.95
C GLN A 263 11.68 -8.42 -4.67
N TRP A 264 11.26 -8.43 -3.40
CA TRP A 264 9.85 -8.25 -3.04
C TRP A 264 9.35 -6.85 -3.35
N TRP A 265 10.14 -5.82 -3.06
CA TRP A 265 9.80 -4.45 -3.44
C TRP A 265 9.73 -4.27 -4.95
N ARG A 266 10.59 -4.93 -5.75
CA ARG A 266 10.48 -4.95 -7.22
C ARG A 266 9.12 -5.48 -7.66
N LYS A 267 8.72 -6.66 -7.20
CA LYS A 267 7.42 -7.26 -7.56
C LYS A 267 6.23 -6.34 -7.23
N ALA A 268 6.27 -5.68 -6.07
CA ALA A 268 5.22 -4.73 -5.68
C ALA A 268 5.27 -3.42 -6.50
N ALA A 269 6.48 -2.92 -6.78
CA ALA A 269 6.71 -1.69 -7.53
C ALA A 269 6.30 -1.80 -8.99
N ASP A 270 6.52 -2.95 -9.61
CA ASP A 270 6.08 -3.28 -10.97
C ASP A 270 4.55 -3.27 -11.09
N GLN A 271 3.84 -3.59 -10.01
CA GLN A 271 2.38 -3.48 -9.90
C GLN A 271 1.89 -2.06 -9.56
N GLY A 272 2.78 -1.07 -9.50
CA GLY A 272 2.43 0.31 -9.22
C GLY A 272 2.39 0.70 -7.74
N ASN A 273 2.79 -0.17 -6.80
CA ASN A 273 2.78 0.19 -5.38
C ASN A 273 3.79 1.31 -5.07
N ALA A 274 3.31 2.53 -4.81
CA ALA A 274 4.15 3.71 -4.63
C ALA A 274 5.13 3.60 -3.43
N SER A 275 4.72 2.96 -2.32
CA SER A 275 5.60 2.72 -1.16
C SER A 275 6.74 1.77 -1.50
N ALA A 276 6.46 0.72 -2.28
CA ALA A 276 7.50 -0.19 -2.75
C ALA A 276 8.44 0.48 -3.76
N GLN A 277 7.90 1.29 -4.67
CA GLN A 277 8.70 2.10 -5.61
C GLN A 277 9.66 3.04 -4.88
N ASP A 278 9.19 3.72 -3.83
CA ASP A 278 10.02 4.57 -2.96
C ASP A 278 11.14 3.78 -2.26
N ARG A 279 10.78 2.69 -1.57
CA ARG A 279 11.73 1.83 -0.84
C ARG A 279 12.81 1.26 -1.75
N LEU A 280 12.42 0.90 -2.96
CA LEU A 280 13.28 0.35 -3.98
C LEU A 280 14.18 1.42 -4.61
N GLY A 281 13.67 2.64 -4.79
CA GLY A 281 14.51 3.80 -5.10
C GLY A 281 15.56 4.04 -4.02
N GLY A 282 15.16 3.99 -2.74
CA GLY A 282 16.06 4.04 -1.60
C GLY A 282 17.08 2.90 -1.55
N ALA A 283 16.70 1.69 -1.97
CA ALA A 283 17.59 0.54 -2.05
C ALA A 283 18.72 0.77 -3.08
N TYR A 284 18.38 1.28 -4.27
CA TYR A 284 19.36 1.67 -5.28
C TYR A 284 20.24 2.85 -4.86
N LEU A 285 19.70 3.85 -4.15
CA LEU A 285 20.52 4.95 -3.63
C LEU A 285 21.52 4.50 -2.55
N ALA A 286 21.25 3.38 -1.88
CA ALA A 286 22.09 2.88 -0.80
C ALA A 286 22.92 1.65 -1.18
N GLY A 287 22.76 1.13 -2.41
CA GLY A 287 23.38 -0.13 -2.82
C GLY A 287 22.96 -1.33 -1.94
N ARG A 288 21.74 -1.31 -1.38
CA ARG A 288 21.26 -2.36 -0.45
C ARG A 288 20.46 -3.40 -1.20
N GLY A 289 21.01 -4.61 -1.33
CA GLY A 289 20.37 -5.73 -2.02
C GLY A 289 20.34 -5.63 -3.55
N VAL A 290 20.71 -4.46 -4.08
CA VAL A 290 20.92 -4.15 -5.50
C VAL A 290 22.17 -3.28 -5.62
N PRO A 291 22.90 -3.32 -6.75
CA PRO A 291 24.01 -2.39 -6.99
C PRO A 291 23.55 -0.94 -6.87
N GLU A 292 24.42 -0.06 -6.37
CA GLU A 292 24.09 1.37 -6.27
C GLU A 292 23.86 1.96 -7.67
N ASP A 293 22.69 2.57 -7.89
CA ASP A 293 22.35 3.21 -9.15
C ASP A 293 21.39 4.37 -8.91
N ALA A 294 21.93 5.58 -8.87
CA ALA A 294 21.12 6.77 -8.65
C ALA A 294 20.16 7.10 -9.79
N ALA A 295 20.47 6.71 -11.03
CA ALA A 295 19.59 6.97 -12.17
C ALA A 295 18.38 6.05 -12.14
N GLU A 296 18.59 4.77 -11.81
CA GLU A 296 17.50 3.82 -11.61
C GLU A 296 16.66 4.18 -10.37
N ALA A 297 17.30 4.64 -9.29
CA ALA A 297 16.58 5.19 -8.14
C ALA A 297 15.66 6.36 -8.52
N ALA A 298 16.17 7.32 -9.29
CA ALA A 298 15.38 8.47 -9.75
C ALA A 298 14.16 8.05 -10.58
N ARG A 299 14.28 6.99 -11.41
CA ARG A 299 13.17 6.44 -12.18
C ARG A 299 12.08 5.85 -11.29
N TRP A 300 12.45 5.08 -10.27
CA TRP A 300 11.48 4.51 -9.33
C TRP A 300 10.82 5.58 -8.45
N LEU A 301 11.61 6.52 -7.93
CA LEU A 301 11.10 7.64 -7.16
C LEU A 301 10.17 8.53 -7.98
N ARG A 302 10.46 8.75 -9.28
CA ARG A 302 9.54 9.45 -10.20
C ARG A 302 8.18 8.77 -10.26
N LYS A 303 8.14 7.45 -10.50
CA LYS A 303 6.88 6.70 -10.57
C LYS A 303 6.05 6.84 -9.28
N ALA A 304 6.68 6.85 -8.11
CA ALA A 304 5.98 7.04 -6.85
C ALA A 304 5.56 8.50 -6.64
N ALA A 305 6.41 9.46 -6.99
CA ALA A 305 6.16 10.89 -6.87
C ALA A 305 5.00 11.36 -7.77
N ASP A 306 4.92 10.84 -8.99
CA ASP A 306 3.83 11.12 -9.95
C ASP A 306 2.48 10.56 -9.48
N GLN A 307 2.50 9.54 -8.61
CA GLN A 307 1.31 9.04 -7.90
C GLN A 307 0.95 9.87 -6.66
N GLY A 308 1.70 10.94 -6.39
CA GLY A 308 1.48 11.81 -5.24
C GLY A 308 2.17 11.36 -3.95
N TYR A 309 3.04 10.33 -3.95
CA TYR A 309 3.61 9.79 -2.71
C TYR A 309 4.64 10.75 -2.07
N PRO A 310 4.35 11.38 -0.92
CA PRO A 310 5.17 12.48 -0.41
C PRO A 310 6.64 12.13 -0.14
N PRO A 311 6.98 10.96 0.46
CA PRO A 311 8.38 10.58 0.68
C PRO A 311 9.19 10.51 -0.62
N ALA A 312 8.59 9.98 -1.69
CA ALA A 312 9.26 9.89 -2.98
C ALA A 312 9.41 11.26 -3.66
N GLN A 313 8.41 12.14 -3.53
CA GLN A 313 8.51 13.53 -3.99
C GLN A 313 9.68 14.25 -3.30
N ASP A 314 9.82 14.13 -1.98
CA ASP A 314 10.93 14.73 -1.23
C ASP A 314 12.29 14.15 -1.65
N ALA A 315 12.40 12.82 -1.72
CA ALA A 315 13.62 12.15 -2.16
C ALA A 315 14.03 12.56 -3.58
N LEU A 316 13.07 12.70 -4.49
CA LEU A 316 13.31 13.11 -5.86
C LEU A 316 13.68 14.59 -5.98
N GLY A 317 13.10 15.44 -5.11
CA GLY A 317 13.53 16.81 -4.93
C GLY A 317 15.01 16.90 -4.52
N LEU A 318 15.44 16.04 -3.60
CA LEU A 318 16.85 15.95 -3.20
C LEU A 318 17.76 15.49 -4.35
N LEU A 319 17.35 14.51 -5.16
CA LEU A 319 18.13 14.06 -6.31
C LEU A 319 18.36 15.18 -7.33
N TYR A 320 17.32 15.95 -7.64
CA TYR A 320 17.45 17.13 -8.50
C TYR A 320 18.28 18.25 -7.87
N PHE A 321 18.13 18.49 -6.57
CA PHE A 321 18.89 19.51 -5.86
C PHE A 321 20.40 19.23 -5.93
N GLN A 322 20.77 17.97 -5.77
CA GLN A 322 22.15 17.47 -5.74
C GLN A 322 22.72 17.16 -7.14
N GLY A 323 21.87 16.89 -8.12
CA GLY A 323 22.29 16.35 -9.42
C GLY A 323 22.73 14.89 -9.34
N ARG A 324 22.16 14.11 -8.41
CA ARG A 324 22.51 12.70 -8.19
C ARG A 324 21.57 11.81 -9.00
N GLY A 325 22.08 11.13 -10.03
CA GLY A 325 21.29 10.27 -10.92
C GLY A 325 20.40 11.01 -11.93
N VAL A 326 20.30 12.33 -11.81
CA VAL A 326 19.60 13.24 -12.73
C VAL A 326 20.42 14.51 -12.90
N ALA A 327 20.22 15.24 -14.00
CA ALA A 327 20.81 16.57 -14.15
C ALA A 327 20.33 17.48 -13.01
N ARG A 328 21.24 18.27 -12.45
CA ARG A 328 20.91 19.19 -11.36
C ARG A 328 19.91 20.25 -11.84
N ASP A 329 18.79 20.36 -11.16
CA ASP A 329 17.71 21.28 -11.52
C ASP A 329 17.03 21.81 -10.25
N GLN A 330 17.23 23.10 -9.96
CA GLN A 330 16.68 23.72 -8.75
C GLN A 330 15.17 23.96 -8.86
N ALA A 331 14.64 24.21 -10.06
CA ALA A 331 13.21 24.44 -10.26
C ALA A 331 12.44 23.13 -10.05
N GLN A 332 12.95 22.02 -10.57
CA GLN A 332 12.40 20.69 -10.30
C GLN A 332 12.50 20.32 -8.83
N ALA A 333 13.66 20.55 -8.18
CA ALA A 333 13.80 20.29 -6.75
C ALA A 333 12.74 21.03 -5.92
N LEU A 334 12.57 22.33 -6.16
CA LEU A 334 11.57 23.15 -5.51
C LEU A 334 10.15 22.65 -5.77
N HIS A 335 9.83 22.29 -7.02
CA HIS A 335 8.51 21.77 -7.39
C HIS A 335 8.15 20.54 -6.54
N TRP A 336 9.05 19.56 -6.46
CA TRP A 336 8.80 18.34 -5.71
C TRP A 336 8.77 18.55 -4.19
N PHE A 337 9.67 19.38 -3.65
CA PHE A 337 9.61 19.76 -2.24
C PHE A 337 8.29 20.44 -1.88
N ARG A 338 7.78 21.32 -2.76
CA ARG A 338 6.50 22.00 -2.54
C ARG A 338 5.34 21.02 -2.49
N GLN A 339 5.25 20.10 -3.47
CA GLN A 339 4.19 19.08 -3.50
C GLN A 339 4.19 18.21 -2.23
N ALA A 340 5.35 17.77 -1.76
CA ALA A 340 5.44 16.96 -0.55
C ALA A 340 5.15 17.78 0.73
N ALA A 341 5.60 19.03 0.78
CA ALA A 341 5.40 19.93 1.93
C ALA A 341 3.93 20.33 2.11
N GLU A 342 3.20 20.55 1.00
CA GLU A 342 1.77 20.84 0.98
C GLU A 342 0.94 19.64 1.47
N GLN A 343 1.43 18.41 1.24
CA GLN A 343 0.86 17.18 1.80
C GLN A 343 1.26 16.93 3.26
N GLY A 344 2.00 17.84 3.89
CA GLY A 344 2.32 17.79 5.31
C GLY A 344 3.65 17.12 5.65
N LEU A 345 4.45 16.63 4.69
CA LEU A 345 5.69 15.92 5.00
C LEU A 345 6.72 16.86 5.64
N ALA A 346 7.07 16.62 6.92
CA ALA A 346 7.93 17.50 7.69
C ALA A 346 9.35 17.70 7.10
N SER A 347 9.95 16.66 6.49
CA SER A 347 11.26 16.78 5.83
C SER A 347 11.19 17.69 4.60
N ALA A 348 10.15 17.56 3.78
CA ALA A 348 9.93 18.43 2.63
C ALA A 348 9.63 19.88 3.05
N GLN A 349 8.86 20.07 4.12
CA GLN A 349 8.63 21.40 4.70
C GLN A 349 9.94 22.04 5.18
N LEU A 350 10.84 21.26 5.79
CA LEU A 350 12.19 21.72 6.12
C LEU A 350 12.97 22.10 4.85
N HIS A 351 13.03 21.23 3.84
CA HIS A 351 13.77 21.51 2.60
C HIS A 351 13.23 22.74 1.87
N LEU A 352 11.91 22.91 1.81
CA LEU A 352 11.27 24.08 1.22
C LEU A 352 11.57 25.35 2.02
N GLY A 353 11.53 25.27 3.35
CA GLY A 353 11.95 26.36 4.23
C GLY A 353 13.41 26.78 3.96
N GLN A 354 14.31 25.82 3.77
CA GLN A 354 15.72 26.08 3.42
C GLN A 354 15.89 26.77 2.07
N GLN A 355 15.08 26.44 1.06
CA GLN A 355 15.17 27.12 -0.25
C GLN A 355 14.80 28.60 -0.12
N TYR A 356 13.74 28.93 0.61
CA TYR A 356 13.36 30.33 0.88
C TYR A 356 14.32 31.05 1.82
N ASP A 357 14.89 30.35 2.79
CA ASP A 357 15.85 30.91 3.75
C ASP A 357 17.16 31.35 3.07
N VAL A 358 17.64 30.56 2.11
CA VAL A 358 18.90 30.83 1.38
C VAL A 358 18.67 31.61 0.09
N GLY A 359 17.44 31.63 -0.44
CA GLY A 359 17.15 32.22 -1.74
C GLY A 359 17.76 31.44 -2.91
N ARG A 360 17.86 30.11 -2.79
CA ARG A 360 18.42 29.24 -3.83
C ARG A 360 17.27 28.68 -4.68
N GLY A 361 17.25 29.04 -5.97
CA GLY A 361 16.18 28.63 -6.89
C GLY A 361 14.86 29.39 -6.73
N VAL A 362 14.73 30.20 -5.68
CA VAL A 362 13.62 31.13 -5.39
C VAL A 362 14.17 32.42 -4.80
N PRO A 363 13.46 33.56 -4.92
CA PRO A 363 13.77 34.74 -4.13
C PRO A 363 13.80 34.41 -2.63
N GLN A 364 14.75 34.98 -1.90
CA GLN A 364 14.83 34.80 -0.46
C GLN A 364 13.58 35.39 0.21
N ASP A 365 12.96 34.61 1.08
CA ASP A 365 11.81 35.02 1.88
C ASP A 365 11.89 34.38 3.27
N LEU A 366 12.45 35.14 4.22
CA LEU A 366 12.62 34.68 5.59
C LEU A 366 11.28 34.51 6.32
N ALA A 367 10.25 35.27 5.95
CA ALA A 367 8.93 35.12 6.57
C ALA A 367 8.29 33.79 6.16
N LEU A 368 8.38 33.43 4.87
CA LEU A 368 7.88 32.17 4.35
C LEU A 368 8.73 30.97 4.81
N ALA A 369 10.06 31.12 4.87
CA ALA A 369 10.95 30.12 5.45
C ALA A 369 10.56 29.78 6.89
N ARG A 370 10.31 30.80 7.72
CA ARG A 370 9.85 30.65 9.11
C ARG A 370 8.54 29.87 9.18
N GLN A 371 7.57 30.19 8.32
CA GLN A 371 6.28 29.48 8.30
C GLN A 371 6.45 27.99 7.99
N TRP A 372 7.29 27.63 7.02
CA TRP A 372 7.54 26.23 6.69
C TRP A 372 8.32 25.50 7.79
N TYR A 373 9.33 26.13 8.38
CA TYR A 373 10.03 25.57 9.54
C TYR A 373 9.10 25.37 10.74
N ALA A 374 8.17 26.30 11.00
CA ALA A 374 7.16 26.15 12.06
C ALA A 374 6.29 24.91 11.84
N LYS A 375 5.74 24.71 10.63
CA LYS A 375 4.95 23.50 10.32
C LYS A 375 5.71 22.21 10.56
N ALA A 376 6.99 22.14 10.17
CA ALA A 376 7.82 20.96 10.41
C ALA A 376 8.20 20.82 11.89
N ALA A 377 8.43 21.92 12.59
CA ALA A 377 8.77 21.96 14.01
C ALA A 377 7.62 21.51 14.91
N ASP A 378 6.38 21.86 14.55
CA ASP A 378 5.15 21.44 15.25
C ASP A 378 4.93 19.92 15.13
N GLN A 379 5.34 19.32 14.01
CA GLN A 379 5.43 17.86 13.83
C GLN A 379 6.64 17.24 14.54
N GLY A 380 7.45 18.06 15.21
CA GLY A 380 8.58 17.61 15.99
C GLY A 380 9.87 17.37 15.21
N HIS A 381 10.01 17.88 13.99
CA HIS A 381 11.22 17.70 13.20
C HIS A 381 12.41 18.48 13.81
N ALA A 382 13.41 17.77 14.34
CA ALA A 382 14.47 18.37 15.15
C ALA A 382 15.28 19.46 14.41
N SER A 383 15.63 19.24 13.13
CA SER A 383 16.35 20.25 12.35
C SER A 383 15.50 21.49 12.03
N ALA A 384 14.18 21.34 11.91
CA ALA A 384 13.28 22.47 11.69
C ALA A 384 13.10 23.27 12.98
N GLN A 385 12.98 22.59 14.12
CA GLN A 385 13.00 23.21 15.45
C GLN A 385 14.29 24.01 15.66
N PHE A 386 15.45 23.47 15.27
CA PHE A 386 16.72 24.20 15.34
C PHE A 386 16.75 25.42 14.42
N ASN A 387 16.39 25.27 13.14
CA ASN A 387 16.40 26.40 12.20
C ASN A 387 15.44 27.51 12.65
N LEU A 388 14.24 27.14 13.12
CA LEU A 388 13.27 28.09 13.67
C LEU A 388 13.80 28.76 14.94
N ALA A 389 14.50 28.03 15.82
CA ALA A 389 15.13 28.60 17.00
C ALA A 389 16.18 29.66 16.63
N VAL A 390 17.00 29.39 15.61
CA VAL A 390 17.99 30.36 15.11
C VAL A 390 17.29 31.60 14.53
N MET A 391 16.19 31.44 13.81
CA MET A 391 15.43 32.60 13.29
C MET A 391 14.89 33.49 14.41
N TYR A 392 14.33 32.90 15.48
CA TYR A 392 13.90 33.68 16.66
C TYR A 392 15.07 34.31 17.42
N ALA A 393 16.23 33.66 17.49
CA ALA A 393 17.41 34.23 18.16
C ALA A 393 17.96 35.45 17.42
N ASN A 394 17.90 35.44 16.09
CA ASN A 394 18.45 36.49 15.23
C ASN A 394 17.43 37.58 14.84
N GLY A 395 16.13 37.31 14.99
CA GLY A 395 15.08 38.19 14.44
C GLY A 395 14.91 38.05 12.92
N ASP A 396 15.24 36.89 12.36
CA ASP A 396 15.14 36.63 10.92
C ASP A 396 13.67 36.36 10.54
N GLY A 397 13.05 37.27 9.79
CA GLY A 397 11.65 37.12 9.36
C GLY A 397 10.62 37.17 10.49
N THR A 398 11.02 37.65 11.69
CA THR A 398 10.19 37.84 12.89
C THR A 398 10.89 38.76 13.90
N ALA A 399 10.19 39.26 14.91
CA ALA A 399 10.85 39.87 16.06
C ALA A 399 11.72 38.84 16.82
N ARG A 400 12.85 39.30 17.37
CA ARG A 400 13.71 38.47 18.21
C ARG A 400 12.94 37.99 19.44
N ASP A 401 12.98 36.69 19.69
CA ASP A 401 12.35 36.04 20.86
C ASP A 401 13.28 34.96 21.41
N GLU A 402 14.05 35.34 22.43
CA GLU A 402 15.06 34.48 23.03
C GLU A 402 14.44 33.32 23.84
N ALA A 403 13.26 33.54 24.44
CA ALA A 403 12.54 32.51 25.18
C ALA A 403 12.04 31.41 24.24
N GLN A 404 11.46 31.79 23.11
CA GLN A 404 11.01 30.86 22.09
C GLN A 404 12.19 30.14 21.43
N ALA A 405 13.29 30.84 21.15
CA ALA A 405 14.51 30.24 20.63
C ALA A 405 15.06 29.16 21.58
N MET A 406 15.23 29.48 22.87
CA MET A 406 15.71 28.51 23.87
C MET A 406 14.80 27.29 24.00
N ARG A 407 13.48 27.48 23.99
CA ARG A 407 12.50 26.37 24.06
C ARG A 407 12.67 25.40 22.89
N LEU A 408 12.70 25.92 21.66
CA LEU A 408 12.84 25.11 20.45
C LEU A 408 14.21 24.41 20.38
N MET A 409 15.27 25.09 20.82
CA MET A 409 16.62 24.48 20.87
C MET A 409 16.71 23.34 21.88
N ARG A 410 16.06 23.46 23.05
CA ARG A 410 15.97 22.36 24.01
C ARG A 410 15.20 21.16 23.45
N GLN A 411 14.09 21.41 22.75
CA GLN A 411 13.32 20.35 22.07
C GLN A 411 14.16 19.62 21.01
N ALA A 412 14.88 20.36 20.17
CA ALA A 412 15.76 19.78 19.15
C ALA A 412 16.94 19.00 19.77
N ALA A 413 17.53 19.52 20.85
CA ALA A 413 18.61 18.88 21.61
C ALA A 413 18.17 17.56 22.26
N ALA A 414 16.96 17.54 22.85
CA ALA A 414 16.38 16.34 23.46
C ALA A 414 16.18 15.21 22.43
N LYS A 415 15.96 15.57 21.16
CA LYS A 415 15.86 14.64 20.02
C LYS A 415 17.21 14.26 19.40
N GLY A 416 18.32 14.59 20.07
CA GLY A 416 19.67 14.17 19.67
C GLY A 416 20.35 15.07 18.62
N HIS A 417 19.75 16.20 18.23
CA HIS A 417 20.39 17.10 17.26
C HIS A 417 21.59 17.82 17.89
N ARG A 418 22.77 17.68 17.27
CA ARG A 418 24.05 18.12 17.87
C ARG A 418 24.22 19.63 17.91
N ALA A 419 23.83 20.36 16.86
CA ALA A 419 24.00 21.82 16.80
C ALA A 419 23.27 22.60 17.91
N PRO A 420 22.00 22.32 18.25
CA PRO A 420 21.32 22.85 19.43
C PRO A 420 22.05 22.59 20.73
N ARG A 421 22.58 21.37 20.93
CA ARG A 421 23.29 21.01 22.16
C ARG A 421 24.54 21.86 22.35
N LEU A 422 25.34 22.00 21.29
CA LEU A 422 26.54 22.85 21.30
C LEU A 422 26.20 24.32 21.49
N SER A 423 25.15 24.79 20.80
CA SER A 423 24.72 26.18 20.89
C SER A 423 24.22 26.54 22.28
N LEU A 424 23.45 25.66 22.94
CA LEU A 424 22.99 25.83 24.32
C LEU A 424 24.14 25.74 25.33
N ALA A 425 25.09 24.83 25.13
CA ALA A 425 26.16 24.58 26.09
C ALA A 425 27.28 25.63 26.05
N VAL A 426 27.51 26.27 24.90
CA VAL A 426 28.72 27.10 24.69
C VAL A 426 28.40 28.49 24.11
N LEU A 427 27.56 28.57 23.07
CA LEU A 427 27.35 29.85 22.36
C LEU A 427 26.47 30.82 23.15
N TYR A 428 25.35 30.34 23.70
CA TYR A 428 24.45 31.16 24.52
C TYR A 428 25.10 31.68 25.81
N PRO A 429 25.83 30.86 26.61
CA PRO A 429 26.58 31.35 27.77
C PRO A 429 27.64 32.40 27.42
N ALA A 430 28.17 32.36 26.19
CA ALA A 430 29.12 33.34 25.67
C ALA A 430 28.46 34.58 25.02
N GLY A 431 27.13 34.71 25.11
CA GLY A 431 26.38 35.82 24.51
C GLY A 431 26.38 35.83 22.97
N ARG A 432 26.73 34.70 22.33
CA ARG A 432 26.80 34.58 20.87
C ARG A 432 25.52 34.01 20.30
N ALA A 433 25.01 34.66 19.26
CA ALA A 433 23.89 34.16 18.50
C ALA A 433 24.25 32.82 17.82
N PRO A 434 23.34 31.83 17.84
CA PRO A 434 23.59 30.53 17.21
C PRO A 434 23.59 30.67 15.68
N PRO A 435 24.56 30.05 14.98
CA PRO A 435 24.59 30.05 13.52
C PRO A 435 23.62 28.99 12.97
N ARG A 436 23.20 29.18 11.72
CA ARG A 436 22.16 28.36 11.06
C ARG A 436 22.57 26.91 10.74
N ASN A 437 23.81 26.49 11.02
CA ASN A 437 24.29 25.15 10.70
C ASN A 437 25.34 24.63 11.72
N LEU A 438 25.53 23.30 11.73
CA LEU A 438 26.48 22.64 12.63
C LEU A 438 27.94 23.08 12.40
N PRO A 439 28.46 23.19 11.16
CA PRO A 439 29.83 23.67 10.94
C PRO A 439 30.07 25.08 11.47
N GLY A 440 29.12 26.00 11.27
CA GLY A 440 29.16 27.33 11.84
C GLY A 440 29.13 27.29 13.37
N ALA A 441 28.31 26.41 13.95
CA ALA A 441 28.22 26.27 15.40
C ALA A 441 29.56 25.79 15.98
N LEU A 442 30.19 24.80 15.35
CA LEU A 442 31.52 24.32 15.71
C LEU A 442 32.58 25.42 15.55
N ALA A 443 32.58 26.15 14.44
CA ALA A 443 33.51 27.25 14.21
C ALA A 443 33.40 28.33 15.30
N LEU A 444 32.17 28.72 15.67
CA LEU A 444 31.94 29.70 16.73
C LEU A 444 32.32 29.16 18.11
N VAL A 445 32.10 27.87 18.38
CA VAL A 445 32.53 27.20 19.62
C VAL A 445 34.04 27.23 19.76
N HIS A 446 34.79 26.90 18.71
CA HIS A 446 36.26 26.97 18.72
C HIS A 446 36.78 28.40 18.92
N ALA A 447 35.99 29.40 18.53
CA ALA A 447 36.31 30.81 18.74
C ALA A 447 35.84 31.36 20.10
N VAL A 448 35.21 30.55 20.98
CA VAL A 448 34.94 30.93 22.37
C VAL A 448 36.16 30.56 23.21
N PRO A 449 36.84 31.51 23.87
CA PRO A 449 37.97 31.20 24.73
C PRO A 449 37.52 30.28 25.88
N PRO A 450 38.36 29.34 26.34
CA PRO A 450 38.03 28.52 27.51
C PRO A 450 37.78 29.45 28.72
N PRO A 451 36.90 29.05 29.66
CA PRO A 451 36.62 29.87 30.84
C PRO A 451 37.94 30.22 31.53
N SER A 452 38.12 31.52 31.81
CA SER A 452 39.31 32.02 32.50
C SER A 452 39.48 31.24 33.80
N ALA A 453 40.62 30.60 33.99
CA ALA A 453 40.95 29.97 35.26
C ALA A 453 40.81 31.02 36.38
N PRO A 454 40.24 30.67 37.55
CA PRO A 454 40.17 31.60 38.66
C PRO A 454 41.59 32.07 39.03
N PRO A 455 41.76 33.31 39.53
CA PRO A 455 43.08 33.85 39.82
C PRO A 455 43.82 32.96 40.84
N PRO A 456 45.16 32.82 40.74
CA PRO A 456 45.91 32.01 41.69
C PRO A 456 45.78 32.63 43.09
N ALA A 457 45.44 31.79 44.08
CA ALA A 457 45.45 32.18 45.47
C ALA A 457 46.87 32.63 45.88
N THR A 458 46.94 33.76 46.57
CA THR A 458 48.17 34.34 47.14
C THR A 458 48.86 33.37 48.11
N PRO A 459 50.21 33.34 48.15
CA PRO A 459 50.95 32.39 48.97
C PRO A 459 51.10 32.93 50.38
N ASP A 460 50.33 32.40 51.34
CA ASP A 460 50.87 32.25 52.69
C ASP A 460 50.11 31.21 53.51
N HIS A 461 50.88 30.50 54.33
CA HIS A 461 50.53 29.46 55.31
C HIS A 461 50.42 27.98 54.86
N LEU A 462 51.55 27.30 55.12
CA LEU A 462 51.69 26.02 55.84
C LEU A 462 51.82 24.71 55.04
N LEU A 463 53.09 24.41 54.71
CA LEU A 463 53.85 23.19 55.09
C LEU A 463 53.04 21.93 55.46
N ALA A 464 52.92 21.00 54.51
CA ALA A 464 53.06 19.55 54.72
C ALA A 464 53.44 18.87 53.38
N PRO A 465 54.36 17.89 53.34
CA PRO A 465 54.69 17.18 52.12
C PRO A 465 53.50 16.31 51.68
N ARG A 466 53.02 16.49 50.45
CA ARG A 466 52.06 15.59 49.82
C ARG A 466 52.75 14.25 49.46
N PRO A 467 52.13 13.10 49.72
CA PRO A 467 52.63 11.82 49.21
C PRO A 467 52.49 11.77 47.67
N PRO A 468 53.31 10.98 46.96
CA PRO A 468 53.20 10.83 45.52
C PRO A 468 51.84 10.21 45.13
N PRO A 469 51.33 10.47 43.91
CA PRO A 469 50.07 9.89 43.46
C PRO A 469 50.15 8.36 43.46
N ALA A 470 49.15 7.71 44.05
CA ALA A 470 49.00 6.26 43.96
C ALA A 470 48.82 5.84 42.50
N ALA A 471 49.56 4.82 42.08
CA ALA A 471 49.41 4.18 40.78
C ALA A 471 47.95 3.71 40.58
N PRO A 472 47.43 3.75 39.33
CA PRO A 472 46.10 3.21 39.04
C PRO A 472 46.06 1.70 39.38
N PRO A 473 44.94 1.19 39.91
CA PRO A 473 44.82 -0.22 40.21
C PRO A 473 44.90 -1.07 38.93
N PRO A 474 45.49 -2.28 39.00
CA PRO A 474 45.51 -3.20 37.87
C PRO A 474 44.08 -3.62 37.48
N PRO A 475 43.85 -3.99 36.21
CA PRO A 475 42.54 -4.49 35.78
C PRO A 475 42.16 -5.76 36.57
N PRO A 476 40.86 -5.98 36.83
CA PRO A 476 40.40 -7.17 37.55
C PRO A 476 40.77 -8.45 36.80
N PRO A 477 41.08 -9.55 37.51
CA PRO A 477 41.36 -10.84 36.89
C PRO A 477 40.12 -11.36 36.15
N PRO A 478 40.31 -12.15 35.07
CA PRO A 478 39.19 -12.79 34.38
C PRO A 478 38.44 -13.73 35.34
N PRO A 479 37.11 -13.88 35.16
CA PRO A 479 36.33 -14.78 36.00
C PRO A 479 36.81 -16.24 35.87
N PRO A 480 36.69 -17.06 36.93
CA PRO A 480 37.07 -18.46 36.87
C PRO A 480 36.23 -19.21 35.83
N PRO A 481 36.80 -20.25 35.18
CA PRO A 481 36.03 -21.07 34.27
C PRO A 481 34.88 -21.74 35.04
N GLY A 482 33.65 -21.54 34.55
CA GLY A 482 32.48 -22.24 35.07
C GLY A 482 32.62 -23.77 34.89
N PRO A 483 31.86 -24.56 35.64
CA PRO A 483 31.90 -26.02 35.53
C PRO A 483 31.57 -26.45 34.10
N ALA A 484 32.38 -27.37 33.58
CA ALA A 484 32.22 -27.91 32.23
C ALA A 484 30.81 -28.50 32.07
N HIS A 485 30.03 -27.92 31.16
CA HIS A 485 28.81 -28.56 30.68
C HIS A 485 29.16 -29.89 30.01
N PRO A 486 28.41 -30.98 30.26
CA PRO A 486 28.57 -32.21 29.49
C PRO A 486 28.33 -31.91 28.00
N PRO A 487 29.05 -32.57 27.09
CA PRO A 487 28.86 -32.36 25.67
C PRO A 487 27.42 -32.66 25.26
N PRO A 488 26.85 -31.91 24.31
CA PRO A 488 25.51 -32.19 23.79
C PRO A 488 25.46 -33.60 23.19
N PRO A 489 24.32 -34.30 23.26
CA PRO A 489 24.16 -35.59 22.60
C PRO A 489 24.40 -35.46 21.09
N PRO A 490 24.95 -36.49 20.44
CA PRO A 490 25.18 -36.47 19.00
C PRO A 490 23.86 -36.26 18.26
N PRO A 491 23.87 -35.53 17.12
CA PRO A 491 22.67 -35.34 16.31
C PRO A 491 22.13 -36.69 15.83
N PRO A 492 20.79 -36.83 15.65
CA PRO A 492 20.22 -38.03 15.07
C PRO A 492 20.78 -38.29 13.67
N PRO A 493 20.90 -39.55 13.23
CA PRO A 493 21.38 -39.88 11.91
C PRO A 493 20.50 -39.22 10.83
N PRO A 494 21.08 -38.79 9.69
CA PRO A 494 20.32 -38.21 8.62
C PRO A 494 19.26 -39.20 8.12
N PRO A 495 18.07 -38.73 7.71
CA PRO A 495 17.09 -39.59 7.06
C PRO A 495 17.72 -40.23 5.80
N PRO A 496 17.30 -41.46 5.43
CA PRO A 496 17.77 -42.09 4.21
C PRO A 496 17.52 -41.16 3.01
N PRO A 497 18.39 -41.17 1.99
CA PRO A 497 18.23 -40.33 0.82
C PRO A 497 16.86 -40.60 0.19
N THR A 498 15.97 -39.63 0.28
CA THR A 498 14.75 -39.63 -0.53
C THR A 498 15.18 -39.48 -1.98
N HIS A 499 14.84 -40.46 -2.81
CA HIS A 499 14.98 -40.32 -4.24
C HIS A 499 14.27 -39.02 -4.67
N PRO A 500 14.91 -38.17 -5.50
CA PRO A 500 14.20 -37.03 -6.06
C PRO A 500 13.00 -37.56 -6.85
N PRO A 501 11.82 -36.91 -6.75
CA PRO A 501 10.72 -37.24 -7.64
C PRO A 501 11.19 -37.08 -9.10
N PRO A 502 10.69 -37.92 -10.03
CA PRO A 502 11.05 -37.79 -11.44
C PRO A 502 10.74 -36.37 -11.93
N PRO A 503 11.55 -35.82 -12.85
CA PRO A 503 11.31 -34.50 -13.39
C PRO A 503 9.91 -34.45 -14.03
N PRO A 504 9.19 -33.32 -13.91
CA PRO A 504 7.92 -33.15 -14.60
C PRO A 504 8.11 -33.34 -16.10
N PRO A 505 7.10 -33.89 -16.81
CA PRO A 505 7.17 -34.01 -18.27
C PRO A 505 7.43 -32.63 -18.90
N PRO A 506 8.18 -32.57 -20.01
CA PRO A 506 8.46 -31.31 -20.68
C PRO A 506 7.16 -30.60 -21.03
N THR A 507 7.08 -29.31 -20.70
CA THR A 507 5.97 -28.45 -21.10
C THR A 507 5.82 -28.50 -22.62
N PRO A 508 4.60 -28.69 -23.16
CA PRO A 508 4.37 -28.62 -24.60
C PRO A 508 4.81 -27.25 -25.13
N PRO A 509 5.35 -27.17 -26.36
CA PRO A 509 5.76 -25.90 -26.94
C PRO A 509 4.56 -24.93 -26.99
N PRO A 510 4.80 -23.63 -26.81
CA PRO A 510 3.74 -22.63 -26.93
C PRO A 510 3.08 -22.74 -28.31
N PRO A 511 1.75 -22.55 -28.40
CA PRO A 511 1.06 -22.53 -29.68
C PRO A 511 1.68 -21.46 -30.57
N THR A 512 1.88 -21.81 -31.84
CA THR A 512 2.35 -20.89 -32.87
C THR A 512 1.46 -19.65 -32.90
N PRO A 513 2.04 -18.43 -32.89
CA PRO A 513 1.26 -17.22 -32.98
C PRO A 513 0.45 -17.22 -34.28
N PRO A 514 -0.81 -16.75 -34.28
CA PRO A 514 -1.60 -16.67 -35.48
C PRO A 514 -0.90 -15.78 -36.52
N PRO A 515 -1.06 -16.06 -37.83
CA PRO A 515 -0.49 -15.24 -38.88
C PRO A 515 -0.93 -13.79 -38.72
N ARG A 516 0.00 -12.85 -38.91
CA ARG A 516 -0.30 -11.41 -38.86
C ARG A 516 -1.48 -11.11 -39.80
N PRO A 517 -2.48 -10.33 -39.36
CA PRO A 517 -3.55 -9.88 -40.24
C PRO A 517 -2.94 -9.07 -41.38
N THR A 518 -3.36 -9.38 -42.59
CA THR A 518 -3.05 -8.60 -43.79
C THR A 518 -3.53 -7.16 -43.59
N PRO A 519 -2.76 -6.15 -44.02
CA PRO A 519 -3.19 -4.77 -43.90
C PRO A 519 -4.47 -4.55 -44.71
N HIS A 520 -5.50 -4.01 -44.05
CA HIS A 520 -6.74 -3.60 -44.70
C HIS A 520 -6.44 -2.53 -45.77
N PRO A 521 -7.12 -2.55 -46.93
CA PRO A 521 -7.08 -1.46 -47.87
C PRO A 521 -7.60 -0.17 -47.23
N PRO A 522 -7.09 1.01 -47.62
CA PRO A 522 -7.51 2.29 -47.05
C PRO A 522 -9.00 2.52 -47.24
N ALA A 523 -9.64 3.07 -46.20
CA ALA A 523 -11.06 3.42 -46.22
C ALA A 523 -11.38 4.44 -47.34
N PRO A 524 -12.52 4.32 -48.04
CA PRO A 524 -12.94 5.32 -49.00
C PRO A 524 -13.21 6.66 -48.31
N PRO A 525 -13.00 7.79 -49.00
CA PRO A 525 -13.19 9.12 -48.43
C PRO A 525 -14.64 9.34 -47.99
N ALA A 526 -14.81 9.99 -46.84
CA ALA A 526 -16.11 10.34 -46.29
C ALA A 526 -16.89 11.26 -47.25
N PRO A 527 -18.22 11.11 -47.37
CA PRO A 527 -19.05 12.01 -48.17
C PRO A 527 -19.02 13.44 -47.60
N PRO A 528 -19.13 14.48 -48.45
CA PRO A 528 -19.05 15.87 -48.03
C PRO A 528 -20.18 16.23 -47.07
N ASP A 529 -19.82 16.99 -46.03
CA ASP A 529 -20.71 17.52 -45.00
C ASP A 529 -21.71 18.52 -45.62
N PRO A 530 -23.03 18.24 -45.59
CA PRO A 530 -24.04 19.10 -46.21
C PRO A 530 -24.25 20.44 -45.50
N TYR A 531 -23.52 20.75 -44.42
CA TYR A 531 -23.70 21.98 -43.65
C TYR A 531 -22.54 22.99 -43.72
N ARG A 532 -21.54 22.77 -44.60
CA ARG A 532 -20.43 23.72 -44.75
C ARG A 532 -20.78 24.86 -45.71
N ALA A 533 -21.45 25.89 -45.19
CA ALA A 533 -21.61 27.17 -45.88
C ALA A 533 -20.24 27.85 -46.12
N SER A 534 -19.95 28.21 -47.37
CA SER A 534 -18.76 28.97 -47.76
C SER A 534 -18.90 30.45 -47.38
N PRO A 535 -17.88 31.11 -46.81
CA PRO A 535 -17.86 32.56 -46.67
C PRO A 535 -17.46 33.22 -47.99
N THR A 536 -18.17 34.27 -48.37
CA THR A 536 -17.77 35.27 -49.39
C THR A 536 -16.57 36.08 -48.94
#